data_AF-A0A8T6LXX3-F1
#
_entry.id   AF-A0A8T6LXX3-F1
#
_cell.length_a   1.000
_cell.length_b   1.000
_cell.length_c   1.000
_cell.angle_alpha   90.00
_cell.angle_beta   90.00
_cell.angle_gamma   90.00
#
_symmetry.space_group_name_H-M   'P 1'
#
loop_
_entity.id
_entity.type
_entity.pdbx_description
1 polymer ?
#
loop_
_entity_poly.entity_id
_entity_poly.type
_entity_poly.pdbx_seq_one_letter_code
_entity_poly.pdbx_strand_id
1 'polypeptide(L)'
;MLSLEEILKELEDKTKLSRQELQEKINQKQTELSGLVSLEGAGHLVARDMGVNLLTVERKPVKIENLSDGLKNVRVKGRISDITPIRAFKRKDGTD
;
A
#
# COMPACT_ATOMS: atom_id res chain seq x y z
N MET A 1 5.74 1.49 9.02
CA MET A 1 6.30 0.13 8.99
C MET A 1 5.30 -0.77 9.65
N LEU A 2 5.15 -2.00 9.16
CA LEU A 2 4.31 -2.99 9.83
C LEU A 2 4.98 -3.39 11.15
N SER A 3 4.19 -3.67 12.19
CA SER A 3 4.71 -4.24 13.42
C SER A 3 5.15 -5.69 13.22
N LEU A 4 6.01 -6.22 14.09
CA LEU A 4 6.43 -7.61 14.03
C LEU A 4 5.23 -8.59 14.09
N GLU A 5 4.18 -8.25 14.85
CA GLU A 5 2.96 -9.05 14.91
C GLU A 5 2.18 -9.06 13.60
N GLU A 6 2.08 -7.91 12.93
CA GLU A 6 1.43 -7.80 11.61
C GLU A 6 2.21 -8.58 10.54
N ILE A 7 3.55 -8.51 10.60
CA ILE A 7 4.45 -9.26 9.70
C ILE A 7 4.29 -10.77 9.90
N LEU A 8 4.30 -11.26 11.14
CA LEU A 8 4.12 -12.67 11.44
C LEU A 8 2.76 -13.17 10.96
N LYS A 9 1.70 -12.41 11.19
CA LYS A 9 0.35 -12.77 10.74
C LYS A 9 0.25 -12.86 9.22
N GLU A 10 0.78 -11.88 8.49
CA GLU A 10 0.81 -11.95 7.02
C GLU A 10 1.66 -13.12 6.49
N LEU A 11 2.74 -13.46 7.20
CA LEU A 11 3.57 -14.61 6.85
C LEU A 11 2.88 -15.93 7.17
N GLU A 12 2.15 -16.05 8.28
CA GLU A 12 1.33 -17.23 8.60
C GLU A 12 0.21 -17.44 7.57
N ASP A 13 -0.43 -16.37 7.11
CA ASP A 13 -1.53 -16.47 6.13
C ASP A 13 -1.03 -16.89 4.73
N LYS A 14 0.20 -16.47 4.36
CA LYS A 14 0.78 -16.70 3.03
C LYS A 14 1.76 -17.88 2.97
N THR A 15 2.21 -18.37 4.12
CA THR A 15 3.17 -19.48 4.23
C THR A 15 2.60 -20.59 5.10
N LYS A 16 2.93 -21.85 4.83
CA LYS A 16 2.45 -22.99 5.64
C LYS A 16 3.26 -23.21 6.93
N LEU A 17 4.00 -22.19 7.39
CA LEU A 17 4.89 -22.30 8.55
C LEU A 17 4.16 -21.87 9.82
N SER A 18 4.58 -22.46 10.94
CA SER A 18 4.09 -22.07 12.25
C SER A 18 4.73 -20.75 12.71
N ARG A 19 4.05 -20.05 13.63
CA ARG A 19 4.55 -18.80 14.24
C ARG A 19 5.96 -18.94 14.81
N GLN A 20 6.26 -20.07 15.44
CA GLN A 20 7.55 -20.34 16.06
C GLN A 20 8.66 -20.45 15.01
N GLU A 21 8.44 -21.19 13.93
CA GLU A 21 9.41 -21.33 12.84
C GLU A 21 9.69 -20.00 12.14
N LEU A 22 8.65 -19.16 11.96
CA LEU A 22 8.80 -17.82 11.39
C LEU A 22 9.63 -16.92 12.33
N GLN A 23 9.37 -16.97 13.64
CA GLN A 23 10.13 -16.20 14.62
C GLN A 23 11.62 -16.59 14.64
N GLU A 24 11.90 -17.89 14.58
CA GLU A 24 13.28 -18.40 14.53
C GLU A 24 14.00 -17.92 13.26
N LYS A 25 13.34 -17.98 12.10
CA LYS A 25 13.90 -17.46 10.84
C LYS A 25 14.20 -15.98 10.91
N ILE A 26 13.31 -15.18 11.52
CA ILE A 26 13.52 -13.74 11.69
C ILE A 26 14.71 -13.46 12.61
N ASN A 27 14.80 -14.16 13.74
CA ASN A 27 15.91 -14.02 14.68
C ASN A 27 17.25 -14.45 14.05
N GLN A 28 17.25 -15.54 13.28
CA GLN A 28 18.43 -15.98 12.52
C GLN A 28 18.85 -14.92 11.51
N LYS A 29 17.90 -14.36 10.75
CA LYS A 29 18.18 -13.31 9.76
C LYS A 29 18.74 -12.04 10.41
N GLN A 30 18.21 -11.66 11.57
CA GLN A 30 18.72 -10.53 12.35
C GLN A 30 20.18 -10.77 12.79
N THR A 31 20.47 -11.98 13.26
CA THR A 31 21.80 -12.39 13.72
C THR A 31 22.79 -12.49 12.56
N GLU A 32 22.36 -13.03 11.42
CA GLU A 32 23.14 -13.09 10.16
C GLU A 32 23.60 -11.70 9.73
N LEU A 33 22.73 -10.71 9.89
CA LEU A 33 23.02 -9.31 9.59
C LEU A 33 23.68 -8.57 10.76
N SER A 34 24.26 -9.30 11.72
CA SER A 34 24.99 -8.76 12.87
C SER A 34 24.20 -7.73 13.67
N GLY A 35 22.87 -7.87 13.73
CA GLY A 35 21.98 -6.93 14.43
C GLY A 35 21.86 -5.55 13.77
N LEU A 36 22.34 -5.36 12.53
CA LEU A 36 22.24 -4.09 11.80
C LEU A 36 20.81 -3.75 11.38
N VAL A 37 19.89 -4.70 11.48
CA VAL A 37 18.47 -4.54 11.19
C VAL A 37 17.62 -4.81 12.43
N SER A 38 16.52 -4.07 12.56
CA SER A 38 15.50 -4.34 13.57
C SER A 38 14.80 -5.67 13.30
N LEU A 39 14.08 -6.20 14.30
CA LEU A 39 13.29 -7.41 14.14
C LEU A 39 12.21 -7.26 13.05
N GLU A 40 11.58 -6.09 12.92
CA GLU A 40 10.65 -5.82 11.83
C GLU A 40 11.36 -5.78 10.47
N GLY A 41 12.56 -5.19 10.43
CA GLY A 41 13.39 -5.17 9.22
C GLY A 41 13.81 -6.56 8.77
N ALA A 42 14.25 -7.41 9.71
CA ALA A 42 14.54 -8.82 9.47
C ALA A 42 13.29 -9.59 8.99
N GLY A 43 12.12 -9.30 9.58
CA GLY A 43 10.82 -9.83 9.13
C GLY A 43 10.50 -9.48 7.67
N HIS A 44 10.73 -8.24 7.26
CA HIS A 44 10.55 -7.83 5.87
C HIS A 44 11.52 -8.52 4.90
N LEU A 45 12.76 -8.78 5.33
CA LEU A 45 13.74 -9.51 4.54
C LEU A 45 13.36 -10.98 4.38
N VAL A 46 12.96 -11.65 5.48
CA VAL A 46 12.46 -13.03 5.43
C VAL A 46 11.25 -13.13 4.51
N ALA A 47 10.33 -12.19 4.58
CA ALA A 47 9.17 -12.18 3.69
C ALA A 47 9.57 -12.09 2.21
N ARG A 48 10.54 -11.22 1.89
CA ARG A 48 11.08 -11.09 0.54
C ARG A 48 11.76 -12.37 0.07
N ASP A 49 12.54 -13.02 0.94
CA ASP A 49 13.20 -14.31 0.66
C ASP A 49 12.16 -15.41 0.38
N MET A 50 10.98 -15.32 0.99
CA MET A 50 9.84 -16.23 0.78
C MET A 50 8.91 -15.81 -0.37
N GLY A 51 9.25 -14.77 -1.13
CA GLY A 51 8.42 -14.25 -2.23
C GLY A 51 7.16 -13.52 -1.78
N VAL A 52 7.02 -13.24 -0.48
CA VAL A 52 5.90 -12.49 0.10
C VAL A 52 6.22 -11.01 0.07
N ASN A 53 5.48 -10.26 -0.74
CA ASN A 53 5.59 -8.81 -0.74
C ASN A 53 4.74 -8.19 0.38
N LEU A 54 5.36 -7.93 1.54
CA LEU A 54 4.77 -7.18 2.65
C LEU A 54 4.80 -5.66 2.42
N LEU A 55 5.38 -5.18 1.31
CA LEU A 55 5.25 -3.79 0.89
C LEU A 55 3.92 -3.56 0.18
N THR A 56 2.83 -4.04 0.77
CA THR A 56 1.53 -3.40 0.62
C THR A 56 1.61 -2.10 1.41
N VAL A 57 2.32 -1.12 0.82
CA VAL A 57 1.96 0.27 1.05
C VAL A 57 0.57 0.38 0.45
N GLU A 58 -0.45 0.00 1.23
CA GLU A 58 -1.78 0.54 1.05
C GLU A 58 -1.56 2.04 1.17
N ARG A 59 -1.38 2.68 0.01
CA ARG A 59 -1.33 4.13 -0.07
C ARG A 59 -2.69 4.55 0.41
N LYS A 60 -2.77 4.90 1.70
CA LYS A 60 -4.01 5.38 2.28
C LYS A 60 -4.48 6.51 1.38
N PRO A 61 -5.74 6.46 0.90
CA PRO A 61 -6.24 7.49 0.03
C PRO A 61 -6.11 8.83 0.76
N VAL A 62 -5.45 9.77 0.12
CA VAL A 62 -5.33 11.14 0.62
C VAL A 62 -6.54 11.91 0.10
N LYS A 63 -7.15 12.72 0.95
CA LYS A 63 -8.22 13.61 0.50
C LYS A 63 -7.68 14.61 -0.51
N ILE A 64 -8.50 14.99 -1.48
CA ILE A 64 -8.12 15.95 -2.53
C ILE A 64 -7.70 17.31 -1.92
N GLU A 65 -8.31 17.72 -0.82
CA GLU A 65 -7.96 18.97 -0.09
C GLU A 65 -6.53 19.01 0.46
N ASN A 66 -5.88 17.85 0.62
CA ASN A 66 -4.54 17.73 1.21
C ASN A 66 -3.45 17.52 0.15
N LEU A 67 -3.76 17.71 -1.14
CA LEU A 67 -2.76 17.63 -2.20
C LEU A 67 -1.85 18.86 -2.16
N SER A 68 -0.54 18.63 -2.22
CA SER A 68 0.48 19.68 -2.28
C SER A 68 0.99 19.88 -3.70
N ASP A 69 1.43 21.10 -4.01
CA ASP A 69 2.04 21.41 -5.30
C ASP A 69 3.30 20.56 -5.56
N GLY A 70 3.51 20.17 -6.81
CA GLY A 70 4.68 19.38 -7.24
C GLY A 70 4.50 17.86 -7.18
N LEU A 71 3.36 17.35 -6.70
CA LEU A 71 3.05 15.91 -6.77
C LEU A 71 2.92 15.44 -8.23
N LYS A 72 3.66 14.38 -8.58
CA LYS A 72 3.57 13.71 -9.89
C LYS A 72 2.73 12.42 -9.75
N ASN A 73 1.96 12.06 -10.78
CA ASN A 73 1.15 10.82 -10.86
C ASN A 73 0.00 10.70 -9.82
N VAL A 74 -0.94 11.65 -9.84
CA VAL A 74 -2.16 11.60 -9.02
C VAL A 74 -3.20 10.66 -9.63
N ARG A 75 -3.75 9.73 -8.83
CA ARG A 75 -4.89 8.87 -9.21
C ARG A 75 -6.10 9.22 -8.36
N VAL A 76 -7.23 9.50 -9.00
CA VAL A 76 -8.48 9.91 -8.35
C VAL A 76 -9.51 8.80 -8.46
N LYS A 77 -10.22 8.52 -7.37
CA LYS A 77 -11.40 7.65 -7.34
C LYS A 77 -12.59 8.50 -6.91
N GLY A 78 -13.62 8.55 -7.74
CA GLY A 78 -14.81 9.36 -7.49
C GLY A 78 -16.10 8.61 -7.81
N ARG A 79 -17.21 9.13 -7.31
CA ARG A 79 -18.57 8.71 -7.64
C ARG A 79 -19.26 9.87 -8.34
N ILE A 80 -19.98 9.60 -9.43
CA ILE A 80 -20.85 10.58 -10.07
C ILE A 80 -21.99 10.89 -9.09
N SER A 81 -22.13 12.15 -8.68
CA SER A 81 -23.22 12.57 -7.80
C SER A 81 -24.52 12.75 -8.60
N ASP A 82 -24.44 13.49 -9.71
CA ASP A 82 -25.60 13.86 -10.52
C ASP A 82 -25.20 14.02 -11.99
N ILE A 83 -26.14 13.75 -12.90
CA ILE A 83 -26.01 14.00 -14.34
C ILE A 83 -27.13 14.95 -14.73
N THR A 84 -26.79 16.17 -15.14
CA THR A 84 -27.75 17.18 -15.58
C THR A 84 -28.06 17.05 -17.07
N PRO A 85 -29.27 17.45 -17.52
CA PRO A 85 -29.63 17.42 -18.94
C PRO A 85 -28.77 18.36 -19.79
N ILE A 86 -28.65 18.03 -21.07
CA ILE A 86 -27.91 18.83 -22.06
C ILE A 86 -28.59 20.20 -22.19
N ARG A 87 -27.80 21.28 -22.06
CA ARG A 87 -28.25 22.65 -22.34
C ARG A 87 -27.92 23.01 -23.78
N ALA A 88 -28.95 23.31 -24.57
CA ALA A 88 -28.77 23.99 -25.86
C ALA A 88 -28.73 25.51 -25.64
N PHE A 89 -27.84 26.19 -26.36
CA PHE A 89 -27.82 27.65 -26.44
C PHE A 89 -27.97 28.06 -27.91
N LYS A 90 -28.78 29.09 -28.17
CA LYS A 90 -28.83 29.68 -29.51
C LYS A 90 -27.53 30.43 -29.76
N ARG A 91 -26.82 30.08 -30.83
CA ARG A 91 -25.70 30.91 -31.33
C ARG A 91 -26.27 32.25 -31.78
N LYS A 92 -25.43 33.30 -31.77
CA LYS A 92 -25.82 34.65 -32.21
C LYS A 92 -26.41 34.68 -33.63
N ASP A 93 -26.02 33.72 -34.47
CA ASP A 93 -26.43 33.61 -35.87
C ASP A 93 -27.67 32.70 -36.06
N GLY A 94 -28.37 32.33 -34.99
CA GLY A 94 -29.64 31.60 -35.06
C GLY A 94 -29.55 30.12 -35.44
N THR A 95 -28.34 29.58 -35.60
CA THR A 95 -28.09 28.15 -35.80
C THR A 95 -27.91 27.45 -34.45
N ASP A 96 -28.49 26.25 -34.33
CA ASP A 96 -28.36 25.37 -33.17
C ASP A 96 -26.99 24.65 -33.13
#